data_AF-A0A7W5K9P5-F1
#
_entry.id   AF-A0A7W5K9P5-F1
#
_cell.length_a   1.000
_cell.length_b   1.000
_cell.length_c   1.000
_cell.angle_alpha   90.00
_cell.angle_beta   90.00
_cell.angle_gamma   90.00
#
_symmetry.space_group_name_H-M   'P 1'
#
loop_
_entity.id
_entity.type
_entity.pdbx_description
1 polymer ?
#
loop_
_entity_poly.entity_id
_entity_poly.type
_entity_poly.pdbx_seq_one_letter_code
_entity_poly.pdbx_strand_id
1 'polypeptide(L)' 'MKVLKANGWELVATRGDHHQFKKDGVKVTVQHPVKDLSLRNIISIEKATGIRLRP' A
#
# COMPACT_ATOMS: atom_id res chain seq x y z
N MET A 1 -1.70 6.11 -2.43
CA MET A 1 -0.22 6.10 -2.32
C MET A 1 0.38 7.20 -1.48
N LYS A 2 -0.22 8.40 -1.40
CA LYS A 2 0.35 9.52 -0.64
C LYS A 2 0.61 9.18 0.84
N VAL A 3 -0.31 8.45 1.49
CA VAL A 3 -0.17 8.03 2.89
C VAL A 3 1.03 7.09 3.10
N LEU A 4 1.19 6.05 2.28
CA LEU A 4 2.32 5.12 2.38
C LEU A 4 3.66 5.85 2.18
N LYS A 5 3.78 6.66 1.12
CA LYS A 5 5.00 7.47 0.88
C LYS A 5 5.28 8.43 2.04
N ALA A 6 4.26 9.10 2.59
CA ALA A 6 4.40 9.97 3.75
C ALA A 6 4.84 9.23 5.03
N ASN A 7 4.50 7.94 5.13
CA ASN A 7 4.94 7.07 6.23
C ASN A 7 6.32 6.42 5.96
N GLY A 8 7.06 6.87 4.95
CA GLY A 8 8.39 6.35 4.63
C GLY A 8 8.38 4.98 3.95
N TRP A 9 7.30 4.62 3.25
CA TRP A 9 7.28 3.45 2.37
C TRP A 9 7.86 3.79 1.01
N GLU A 10 8.82 2.99 0.56
CA GLU A 10 9.49 3.18 -0.72
C GLU A 10 8.89 2.28 -1.78
N LEU A 11 8.64 2.82 -2.97
CA LEU A 11 8.16 2.04 -4.11
C LEU A 11 9.35 1.26 -4.69
N VAL A 12 9.31 -0.07 -4.59
CA VAL A 12 10.40 -0.92 -5.09
C VAL A 12 10.17 -1.44 -6.50
N ALA A 13 8.92 -1.65 -6.87
CA ALA A 13 8.58 -2.13 -8.20
C ALA A 13 7.14 -1.73 -8.54
N THR A 14 6.90 -1.52 -9.82
CA THR A 14 5.56 -1.40 -10.37
C THR A 14 5.42 -2.39 -11.51
N ARG A 15 4.37 -3.20 -11.49
CA ARG A 15 4.00 -4.09 -12.59
C ARG A 15 2.56 -3.81 -12.98
N GLY A 16 2.36 -3.12 -14.11
CA GLY A 16 1.05 -2.68 -14.56
C GLY A 16 0.34 -1.90 -13.45
N ASP A 17 -0.83 -2.38 -13.06
CA ASP A 17 -1.65 -1.75 -12.02
C ASP A 17 -1.26 -2.15 -10.58
N HIS A 18 -0.12 -2.83 -10.38
CA HIS A 18 0.33 -3.24 -9.05
C HIS A 18 1.62 -2.53 -8.66
N HIS A 19 1.57 -1.77 -7.59
CA HIS A 19 2.71 -1.08 -7.02
C HIS A 19 3.15 -1.77 -5.75
N GLN A 20 4.38 -2.25 -5.73
CA GLN A 20 5.01 -2.84 -4.56
C GLN A 20 5.78 -1.80 -3.78
N PHE A 21 5.42 -1.66 -2.51
CA PHE A 21 6.14 -0.86 -1.54
C PHE A 21 6.92 -1.75 -0.57
N LYS A 22 8.08 -1.29 -0.14
CA LYS A 22 8.90 -1.94 0.89
C LYS A 22 9.22 -0.93 1.99
N LYS A 23 9.19 -1.40 3.23
CA LYS A 23 9.68 -0.67 4.39
C LYS A 23 10.16 -1.68 5.43
N ASP A 24 11.38 -1.49 5.93
CA ASP A 24 11.93 -2.24 7.07
C ASP A 24 11.79 -3.78 6.93
N GLY A 25 12.07 -4.29 5.73
CA GLY A 25 11.93 -5.72 5.40
C GLY A 25 10.52 -6.19 5.04
N VAL A 26 9.47 -5.43 5.36
CA VAL A 26 8.08 -5.73 4.97
C VAL A 26 7.80 -5.25 3.56
N LYS A 27 7.11 -6.07 2.76
CA LYS A 27 6.64 -5.73 1.41
C LYS A 27 5.13 -5.73 1.37
N VAL A 28 4.55 -4.71 0.74
CA VAL A 28 3.10 -4.61 0.50
C VAL A 28 2.83 -4.28 -0.96
N THR A 29 1.82 -4.92 -1.54
CA THR A 29 1.40 -4.65 -2.91
C THR A 29 0.08 -3.90 -2.88
N VAL A 30 0.04 -2.75 -3.55
CA VAL A 30 -1.14 -1.90 -3.65
C VAL A 30 -1.54 -1.80 -5.11
N GLN A 31 -2.81 -2.08 -5.41
CA GLN A 31 -3.35 -1.90 -6.75
C GLN A 31 -3.61 -0.40 -7.02
N HIS A 32 -3.13 0.10 -8.15
CA HIS A 32 -3.32 1.45 -8.66
C HIS A 32 -3.23 1.43 -10.18
N PRO A 33 -4.19 2.00 -10.94
CA PRO A 33 -5.07 3.10 -10.57
C PRO A 33 -6.50 2.66 -10.24
N VAL A 34 -6.72 2.22 -9.01
CA VAL A 34 -8.05 1.88 -8.49
C VAL A 34 -8.53 3.01 -7.59
N LYS A 35 -9.71 3.57 -7.88
CA LYS A 35 -10.33 4.64 -7.10
C LYS A 35 -10.71 4.16 -5.70
N ASP A 36 -11.29 2.95 -5.62
CA ASP A 36 -11.78 2.34 -4.39
C ASP A 36 -11.14 0.97 -4.20
N LEU A 37 -10.20 0.89 -3.25
CA LEU A 37 -9.69 -0.40 -2.81
C LEU A 37 -10.78 -1.10 -2.01
N SER A 38 -10.98 -2.40 -2.25
CA SER A 38 -11.92 -3.19 -1.46
C SER A 38 -11.56 -3.11 0.03
N LEU A 39 -12.57 -3.17 0.91
CA LEU A 39 -12.36 -3.10 2.36
C LEU A 39 -11.36 -4.17 2.84
N ARG A 40 -11.39 -5.36 2.24
CA ARG A 40 -10.42 -6.43 2.50
C ARG A 40 -8.99 -6.02 2.14
N ASN A 41 -8.79 -5.35 1.00
CA ASN A 41 -7.47 -4.84 0.61
C ASN A 41 -7.01 -3.76 1.58
N ILE A 42 -7.89 -2.84 1.96
CA ILE A 42 -7.58 -1.81 2.97
C ILE A 42 -7.13 -2.49 4.27
N ILE A 43 -7.95 -3.37 4.86
CA ILE A 43 -7.62 -4.08 6.10
C ILE A 43 -6.30 -4.85 5.98
N SER A 44 -6.05 -5.52 4.85
CA SER A 44 -4.80 -6.25 4.60
C SER A 44 -3.60 -5.30 4.59
N ILE A 45 -3.72 -4.15 3.92
CA ILE A 45 -2.67 -3.13 3.89
C ILE A 45 -2.51 -2.51 5.28
N GLU A 46 -3.58 -2.20 6.01
CA GLU A 46 -3.51 -1.67 7.37
C GLU A 46 -2.80 -2.66 8.31
N LYS A 47 -3.09 -3.96 8.19
CA LYS A 47 -2.46 -5.01 8.99
C LYS A 47 -0.98 -5.18 8.64
N ALA A 48 -0.62 -5.13 7.36
CA ALA A 48 0.76 -5.28 6.91
C ALA A 48 1.61 -4.03 7.20
N THR A 49 1.00 -2.85 7.16
CA THR A 49 1.73 -1.58 7.26
C THR A 49 1.61 -0.89 8.61
N GLY A 50 0.64 -1.30 9.43
CA GLY A 50 0.30 -0.64 10.70
C GLY A 50 -0.38 0.73 10.52
N ILE A 51 -0.64 1.15 9.28
CA ILE A 51 -1.18 2.46 8.96
C ILE A 51 -2.69 2.36 8.77
N ARG A 52 -3.46 3.19 9.46
CA ARG A 52 -4.89 3.34 9.17
C ARG A 52 -5.07 4.09 7.85
N LEU A 53 -5.72 3.43 6.90
CA LEU A 53 -6.11 3.94 5.59
C LEU A 53 -7.61 4.23 5.51
N ARG A 54 -8.36 3.80 6.53
CA ARG A 54 -9.74 4.22 6.75
C ARG A 54 -9.78 5.72 7.12
N PRO A 55 -10.74 6.49 6.57
CA PRO A 55 -11.04 7.82 7.09
C PRO A 55 -11.56 7.75 8.54
#